data_AF-A0A0D7K437-F1
#
_entry.id   AF-A0A0D7K437-F1
#
_cell.length_a   1.000
_cell.length_b   1.000
_cell.length_c   1.000
_cell.angle_alpha   90.00
_cell.angle_beta   90.00
_cell.angle_gamma   90.00
#
_symmetry.space_group_name_H-M   'P 1'
#
loop_
_entity.id
_entity.type
_entity.pdbx_description
1 polymer ?
#
loop_
_entity_poly.entity_id
_entity_poly.type
_entity_poly.pdbx_seq_one_letter_code
_entity_poly.pdbx_strand_id
1 'polypeptide(L)'
;MTGSVVKMATLAAAAACVLAVATPAQAQDTKIVLGMSGWTGFAPLTLADKAGIFKKNGLDVEIKMIPQKDRHLALASKSIQCAATTVETHVAWNANGVPI
;
A
#
# COMPACT_ATOMS: atom_id res chain seq x y z
N MET A 1 -42.39 -28.06 27.09
CA MET A 1 -42.13 -26.83 26.32
C MET A 1 -40.75 -26.21 26.60
N THR A 2 -40.09 -26.52 27.71
CA THR A 2 -38.83 -25.91 28.18
C THR A 2 -37.59 -26.25 27.34
N GLY A 3 -37.49 -27.47 26.78
CA GLY A 3 -36.30 -27.90 26.01
C GLY A 3 -36.12 -27.26 24.63
N SER A 4 -37.21 -26.78 24.01
CA SER A 4 -37.15 -26.13 22.69
C SER A 4 -36.62 -24.70 22.76
N VAL A 5 -36.91 -24.01 23.87
CA VAL A 5 -36.46 -22.63 24.12
C VAL A 5 -34.96 -22.57 24.37
N VAL A 6 -34.40 -23.57 25.07
CA VAL A 6 -32.96 -23.68 25.33
C VAL A 6 -32.16 -23.94 24.05
N LYS A 7 -32.68 -24.77 23.12
CA LYS A 7 -32.07 -25.00 21.80
C LYS A 7 -32.10 -23.76 20.90
N MET A 8 -33.19 -22.99 20.91
CA MET A 8 -33.27 -21.74 20.15
C MET A 8 -32.33 -20.67 20.71
N ALA A 9 -32.18 -20.59 22.04
CA ALA A 9 -31.24 -19.67 22.67
C ALA A 9 -29.76 -19.98 22.35
N THR A 10 -29.39 -21.28 22.29
CA THR A 10 -28.03 -21.68 21.90
C THR A 10 -27.75 -21.44 20.42
N LEU A 11 -28.74 -21.65 19.54
CA LEU A 11 -28.62 -21.36 18.10
C LEU A 11 -28.47 -19.85 17.84
N ALA A 12 -29.19 -19.01 18.58
CA ALA A 12 -29.10 -17.56 18.47
C ALA A 12 -27.75 -17.01 18.96
N ALA A 13 -27.19 -17.58 20.04
CA ALA A 13 -25.86 -17.21 20.54
C ALA A 13 -24.75 -17.61 19.55
N ALA A 14 -24.84 -18.79 18.94
CA ALA A 14 -23.88 -19.23 17.93
C ALA A 14 -23.93 -18.36 16.66
N ALA A 15 -25.14 -17.95 16.22
CA ALA A 15 -25.30 -17.04 15.09
C ALA A 15 -24.71 -15.64 15.36
N ALA A 16 -24.86 -15.12 16.58
CA ALA A 16 -24.26 -13.85 16.98
C ALA A 16 -22.72 -13.90 17.01
N CYS A 17 -22.12 -15.04 17.39
CA CYS A 17 -20.67 -15.22 17.35
C CYS A 17 -20.12 -15.27 15.91
N VAL A 18 -20.86 -15.85 14.95
CA VAL A 18 -20.43 -15.91 13.54
C VAL A 18 -20.49 -14.53 12.87
N LEU A 19 -21.45 -13.69 13.24
CA LEU A 19 -21.58 -12.32 12.72
C LEU A 19 -20.48 -11.37 13.26
N ALA A 20 -19.91 -11.65 14.44
CA ALA A 20 -18.86 -10.83 15.03
C ALA A 20 -17.47 -11.02 14.39
N VAL A 21 -17.24 -12.10 13.65
CA VAL A 21 -15.96 -12.37 12.95
C VAL A 21 -15.99 -11.86 11.50
N ALA A 22 -17.16 -11.47 10.99
CA ALA A 22 -17.31 -10.89 9.66
C ALA A 22 -17.06 -9.37 9.71
N THR A 23 -15.88 -8.94 10.18
CA THR A 23 -15.42 -7.60 9.85
C THR A 23 -15.16 -7.57 8.34
N PRO A 24 -15.83 -6.71 7.55
CA PRO A 24 -15.42 -6.52 6.17
C PRO A 24 -13.96 -6.08 6.21
N ALA A 25 -13.09 -6.82 5.55
CA ALA A 25 -11.76 -6.33 5.23
C ALA A 25 -11.99 -5.08 4.36
N GLN A 26 -12.08 -3.92 4.98
CA GLN A 26 -12.17 -2.67 4.24
C GLN A 26 -10.93 -2.65 3.35
N ALA A 27 -11.13 -2.44 2.05
CA ALA A 27 -10.07 -2.10 1.13
C ALA A 27 -9.49 -0.76 1.60
N GLN A 28 -8.59 -0.82 2.58
CA GLN A 28 -7.79 0.31 2.98
C GLN A 28 -6.76 0.45 1.87
N ASP A 29 -6.92 1.50 1.06
CA ASP A 29 -5.93 1.82 0.06
C ASP A 29 -4.55 1.86 0.74
N THR A 30 -3.64 1.01 0.28
CA THR A 30 -2.30 0.95 0.86
C THR A 30 -1.58 2.23 0.48
N LYS A 31 -1.24 3.02 1.49
CA LYS A 31 -0.52 4.28 1.30
C LYS A 31 0.93 4.02 0.93
N ILE A 32 1.36 4.59 -0.19
CA ILE A 32 2.73 4.50 -0.70
C ILE A 32 3.19 5.89 -1.11
N VAL A 33 4.36 6.29 -0.65
CA VAL A 33 5.06 7.48 -1.13
C VAL A 33 6.14 7.03 -2.12
N LEU A 34 5.97 7.41 -3.38
CA LEU A 34 6.86 7.09 -4.49
C LEU A 34 7.73 8.30 -4.84
N GLY A 35 9.05 8.16 -4.68
CA GLY A 35 10.02 9.18 -5.08
C GLY A 35 10.40 9.08 -6.55
N MET A 36 10.33 10.17 -7.30
CA MET A 36 10.83 10.23 -8.69
C MET A 36 11.34 11.62 -9.08
N SER A 37 11.99 11.75 -10.25
CA SER A 37 12.36 13.04 -10.86
C SER A 37 11.45 13.33 -12.03
N GLY A 38 11.54 14.53 -12.59
CA GLY A 38 10.81 14.90 -13.82
C GLY A 38 11.38 14.32 -15.11
N TRP A 39 12.19 13.25 -15.04
CA TRP A 39 12.66 12.59 -16.24
C TRP A 39 11.48 11.94 -16.98
N THR A 40 11.39 12.19 -18.28
CA THR A 40 10.25 11.78 -19.11
C THR A 40 10.02 10.27 -19.13
N GLY A 41 11.07 9.46 -18.90
CA GLY A 41 10.93 8.01 -18.78
C GLY A 41 10.08 7.54 -17.59
N PHE A 42 9.81 8.40 -16.59
CA PHE A 42 8.92 8.11 -15.46
C PHE A 42 7.49 8.64 -15.64
N ALA A 43 7.20 9.32 -16.76
CA ALA A 43 5.86 9.86 -17.05
C ALA A 43 4.71 8.83 -16.96
N PRO A 44 4.90 7.52 -17.31
CA PRO A 44 3.85 6.52 -17.12
C PRO A 44 3.32 6.44 -15.68
N LEU A 45 4.13 6.72 -14.66
CA LEU A 45 3.68 6.72 -13.25
C LEU A 45 2.74 7.89 -12.96
N THR A 46 3.04 9.09 -13.45
CA THR A 46 2.12 10.24 -13.35
C THR A 46 0.82 9.99 -14.12
N LEU A 47 0.90 9.34 -15.28
CA LEU A 47 -0.29 9.01 -16.07
C LEU A 47 -1.14 7.96 -15.37
N ALA A 48 -0.53 6.97 -14.72
CA ALA A 48 -1.23 5.94 -13.94
C ALA A 48 -1.98 6.55 -12.74
N ASP A 49 -1.37 7.52 -12.06
CA ASP A 49 -2.02 8.29 -10.99
C ASP A 49 -3.25 9.06 -11.51
N LYS A 50 -3.06 9.86 -12.57
CA LYS A 50 -4.15 10.63 -13.21
C LYS A 50 -5.28 9.76 -13.76
N ALA A 51 -4.95 8.59 -14.27
CA ALA A 51 -5.92 7.62 -14.79
C ALA A 51 -6.58 6.79 -13.68
N GLY A 52 -6.23 7.00 -12.41
CA GLY A 52 -6.79 6.27 -11.27
C GLY A 52 -6.39 4.80 -11.22
N ILE A 53 -5.32 4.39 -11.92
CA ILE A 53 -4.87 3.00 -11.97
C ILE A 53 -4.42 2.52 -10.59
N PHE A 54 -3.71 3.37 -9.83
CA PHE A 54 -3.29 3.01 -8.46
C PHE A 54 -4.50 2.77 -7.55
N LYS A 55 -5.47 3.68 -7.56
CA LYS A 55 -6.70 3.56 -6.78
C LYS A 55 -7.52 2.33 -7.15
N LYS A 56 -7.63 2.02 -8.44
CA LYS A 56 -8.29 0.78 -8.91
C LYS A 56 -7.63 -0.49 -8.37
N ASN A 57 -6.34 -0.44 -8.05
CA ASN A 57 -5.59 -1.54 -7.46
C ASN A 57 -5.44 -1.41 -5.93
N GLY A 58 -6.23 -0.56 -5.28
CA GLY A 58 -6.20 -0.39 -3.82
C GLY A 58 -4.92 0.28 -3.30
N LEU A 59 -4.31 1.16 -4.09
CA LEU A 59 -3.12 1.92 -3.71
C LEU A 59 -3.44 3.42 -3.64
N ASP A 60 -3.02 4.05 -2.54
CA ASP A 60 -3.01 5.50 -2.35
C ASP A 60 -1.58 6.01 -2.54
N VAL A 61 -1.24 6.38 -3.78
CA VAL A 61 0.13 6.73 -4.15
C VAL A 61 0.33 8.24 -4.08
N GLU A 62 1.25 8.68 -3.22
CA GLU A 62 1.77 10.05 -3.21
C GLU A 62 3.08 10.08 -4.01
N ILE A 63 3.09 10.79 -5.14
CA ILE A 63 4.31 10.97 -5.95
C ILE A 63 5.07 12.20 -5.44
N LYS A 64 6.28 11.98 -4.90
CA LYS A 64 7.19 13.06 -4.47
C LYS A 64 8.31 13.29 -5.47
N MET A 65 8.46 14.54 -5.89
CA MET A 65 9.53 14.98 -6.77
C MET A 65 10.82 15.17 -5.97
N ILE A 66 11.76 14.22 -6.09
CA ILE A 66 13.01 14.20 -5.34
C ILE A 66 14.18 14.13 -6.34
N PRO A 67 15.14 15.06 -6.32
CA PRO A 67 16.34 14.98 -7.16
C PRO A 67 17.07 13.64 -6.99
N GLN A 68 17.68 13.12 -8.07
CA GLN A 68 18.37 11.81 -8.03
C GLN A 68 19.43 11.74 -6.92
N LYS A 69 20.15 12.85 -6.70
CA LYS A 69 21.17 12.95 -5.65
C LYS A 69 20.64 12.80 -4.22
N ASP A 70 19.37 13.08 -3.96
CA ASP A 70 18.79 13.04 -2.60
C ASP A 70 17.87 11.82 -2.40
N ARG A 71 17.51 11.13 -3.48
CA ARG A 71 16.48 10.08 -3.46
C ARG A 71 16.88 8.84 -2.66
N HIS A 72 18.15 8.48 -2.69
CA HIS A 72 18.67 7.37 -1.88
C HIS A 72 18.63 7.67 -0.38
N LEU A 73 18.88 8.93 0.03
CA LEU A 73 18.73 9.36 1.42
C LEU A 73 17.25 9.32 1.85
N ALA A 74 16.33 9.69 0.93
CA ALA A 74 14.91 9.60 1.18
C ALA A 74 14.45 8.14 1.40
N LEU A 75 14.98 7.18 0.64
CA LEU A 75 14.76 5.74 0.83
C LEU A 75 15.35 5.26 2.16
N ALA A 76 16.62 5.57 2.43
CA ALA A 76 17.31 5.13 3.64
C ALA A 76 16.64 5.66 4.93
N SER A 77 16.13 6.89 4.90
CA SER A 77 15.38 7.50 5.99
C SER A 77 13.94 7.00 6.11
N LYS A 78 13.48 6.13 5.21
CA LYS A 78 12.10 5.63 5.12
C LYS A 78 11.05 6.73 4.91
N SER A 79 11.47 7.89 4.39
CA SER A 79 10.56 8.99 4.02
C SER A 79 9.75 8.70 2.74
N ILE A 80 10.25 7.75 1.93
CA ILE A 80 9.58 7.15 0.78
C ILE A 80 9.71 5.62 0.86
N GLN A 81 8.73 4.89 0.33
CA GLN A 81 8.74 3.42 0.31
C GLN A 81 9.31 2.86 -1.00
N CYS A 82 9.22 3.63 -2.08
CA CYS A 82 9.71 3.23 -3.39
C CYS A 82 10.34 4.42 -4.12
N ALA A 83 11.33 4.15 -4.96
CA ALA A 83 11.93 5.14 -5.83
C ALA A 83 11.95 4.61 -7.28
N ALA A 84 11.40 5.38 -8.21
CA ALA A 84 11.64 5.13 -9.63
C ALA A 84 13.06 5.59 -9.96
N THR A 85 13.94 4.74 -10.50
CA THR A 85 15.31 5.13 -10.84
C THR A 85 15.86 4.27 -11.99
N THR A 86 16.97 4.66 -12.61
CA THR A 86 17.63 3.83 -13.63
C THR A 86 18.35 2.64 -13.00
N VAL A 87 18.56 1.56 -13.76
CA VAL A 87 19.26 0.36 -13.27
C VAL A 87 20.68 0.68 -12.80
N GLU A 88 21.41 1.51 -13.55
CA GLU A 88 22.74 1.99 -13.15
C GLU A 88 22.71 2.67 -11.77
N THR A 89 21.76 3.59 -11.57
CA THR A 89 21.63 4.30 -10.29
C THR A 89 21.25 3.35 -9.15
N HIS A 90 20.36 2.38 -9.42
CA HIS A 90 20.00 1.35 -8.45
C HIS A 90 21.22 0.52 -8.02
N VAL A 91 22.05 0.07 -8.98
CA VAL A 91 23.29 -0.66 -8.68
C VAL A 91 24.24 0.20 -7.83
N ALA A 92 24.41 1.48 -8.18
CA ALA A 92 25.25 2.40 -7.41
C ALA A 92 24.74 2.58 -5.97
N TRP A 93 23.42 2.69 -5.75
CA TRP A 93 22.86 2.81 -4.41
C TRP A 93 23.02 1.54 -3.58
N ASN A 94 22.80 0.36 -4.18
CA ASN A 94 22.99 -0.92 -3.51
C ASN A 94 24.45 -1.10 -3.06
N ALA A 95 25.40 -0.80 -3.95
CA ALA A 95 26.83 -0.85 -3.63
C ALA A 95 27.23 0.08 -2.47
N ASN A 96 26.49 1.18 -2.27
CA ASN A 96 26.68 2.13 -1.18
C ASN A 96 25.85 1.82 0.08
N GLY A 97 25.22 0.64 0.15
CA GLY A 97 24.50 0.17 1.34
C GLY A 97 23.15 0.83 1.59
N VAL A 98 22.55 1.45 0.56
CA VAL A 98 21.19 1.97 0.66
C VAL A 98 20.23 0.78 0.71
N PRO A 99 19.31 0.70 1.69
CA PRO A 99 18.34 -0.39 1.78
C PRO A 99 17.27 -0.21 0.70
N ILE A 100 17.43 -0.92 -0.43
CA ILE A 100 16.56 -0.89 -1.62
C ILE A 100 16.06 -2.26 -2.00
#